data_AF-A0A395J1B5-F1
#
_entry.id   AF-A0A395J1B5-F1
#
_cell.length_a   1.000
_cell.length_b   1.000
_cell.length_c   1.000
_cell.angle_alpha   90.00
_cell.angle_beta   90.00
_cell.angle_gamma   90.00
#
_symmetry.space_group_name_H-M   'P 1'
#
loop_
_entity.id
_entity.type
_entity.pdbx_description
1 polymer ?
#
loop_
_entity_poly.entity_id
_entity_poly.type
_entity_poly.pdbx_seq_one_letter_code
_entity_poly.pdbx_strand_id
1 'polypeptide(L)'
;MFFASNWFYTYQFNGVNGAHFNTRTRALNNILYWFAQIIGAFLSGYSLDVQRYSRATRARAGLILLLLLTFAIWGAGYAWQMTVPDRNITGKPNYQGKMDWKDEGYAQGLAMYIAYGFYDAVWQLSVYWFMGALSNSGRKTANFAGFYKGIQSAGAAISWRIDAMDYPYSTQFAITWALLAGSLVIASPVIFMKIQDATDIDDDLVDTDLNYADVMPQALIIDKNDQFLRQGYQNNAAYPRNPCDSNADDIELPHLRHEKNSKDTV
;
A
#
# COMPACT_ATOMS: atom_id res chain seq x y z
N MET A 1 -5.69 8.76 1.32
CA MET A 1 -4.83 7.93 2.18
C MET A 1 -3.34 8.10 1.89
N PHE A 2 -2.92 8.22 0.63
CA PHE A 2 -1.49 8.29 0.26
C PHE A 2 -0.76 9.48 0.90
N PHE A 3 -1.35 10.67 0.87
CA PHE A 3 -0.79 11.88 1.46
C PHE A 3 -0.67 11.84 2.99
N ALA A 4 -1.61 11.20 3.67
CA ALA A 4 -1.59 11.04 5.12
C ALA A 4 -0.54 9.99 5.57
N SER A 5 -0.09 9.14 4.66
CA SER A 5 0.99 8.19 4.93
C SER A 5 2.29 8.95 5.20
N ASN A 6 3.03 8.56 6.23
CA ASN A 6 4.24 9.23 6.74
C ASN A 6 4.03 10.61 7.37
N TRP A 7 2.86 11.24 7.24
CA TRP A 7 2.58 12.52 7.90
C TRP A 7 2.72 12.38 9.43
N PHE A 8 2.14 11.32 9.98
CA PHE A 8 2.13 11.04 11.42
C PHE A 8 3.50 10.81 12.05
N TYR A 9 4.54 10.49 11.27
CA TYR A 9 5.87 10.22 11.81
C TYR A 9 6.47 11.40 12.55
N THR A 10 6.23 12.60 12.02
CA THR A 10 6.76 13.84 12.62
C THR A 10 6.26 14.03 14.05
N TYR A 11 4.94 13.92 14.23
CA TYR A 11 4.31 13.97 15.53
C TYR A 11 4.78 12.81 16.44
N GLN A 12 4.87 11.58 15.94
CA GLN A 12 5.30 10.44 16.75
C GLN A 12 6.77 10.59 17.21
N PHE A 13 7.70 10.84 16.30
CA PHE A 13 9.13 10.90 16.63
C PHE A 13 9.52 12.17 17.39
N ASN A 14 8.98 13.33 17.02
CA ASN A 14 9.33 14.60 17.65
C ASN A 14 8.34 15.00 18.74
N GLY A 15 7.05 14.98 18.43
CA GLY A 15 5.99 15.40 19.36
C GLY A 15 5.78 14.46 20.53
N VAL A 16 5.91 13.14 20.33
CA VAL A 16 5.77 12.16 21.42
C VAL A 16 7.14 11.76 21.95
N ASN A 17 7.96 11.12 21.12
CA ASN A 17 9.22 10.52 21.60
C ASN A 17 10.25 11.61 21.97
N GLY A 18 10.44 12.61 21.10
CA GLY A 18 11.42 13.67 21.28
C GLY A 18 11.13 14.63 22.42
N ALA A 19 9.87 15.04 22.57
CA ALA A 19 9.45 16.04 23.54
C ALA A 19 9.37 15.49 24.96
N HIS A 20 8.93 14.24 25.13
CA HIS A 20 8.55 13.71 26.44
C HIS A 20 9.55 12.73 27.05
N PHE A 21 10.46 12.14 26.28
CA PHE A 21 11.38 11.12 26.81
C PHE A 21 12.85 11.56 26.72
N ASN A 22 13.66 11.06 27.65
CA ASN A 22 15.10 11.32 27.65
C ASN A 22 15.80 10.53 26.52
N THR A 23 17.07 10.84 26.22
CA THR A 23 17.79 10.25 25.08
C THR A 23 17.89 8.71 25.14
N ARG A 24 18.13 8.13 26.32
CA ARG A 24 18.27 6.68 26.47
C ARG A 24 16.93 5.96 26.29
N THR A 25 15.85 6.53 26.83
CA THR A 25 14.49 6.03 26.70
C THR A 25 13.98 6.19 25.28
N ARG A 26 14.31 7.29 24.59
CA ARG A 26 13.99 7.50 23.17
C ARG A 26 14.56 6.43 22.26
N ALA A 27 15.80 6.02 22.51
CA ALA A 27 16.45 4.96 21.75
C ALA A 27 15.72 3.62 21.96
N LEU A 28 15.40 3.28 23.20
CA LEU A 28 14.61 2.08 23.52
C LEU A 28 13.22 2.11 22.89
N ASN A 29 12.50 3.23 23.04
CA ASN A 29 11.19 3.47 22.43
C ASN A 29 11.23 3.26 20.91
N ASN A 30 12.26 3.77 20.23
CA ASN A 30 12.40 3.60 18.79
C ASN A 30 12.62 2.13 18.40
N ILE A 31 13.45 1.37 19.12
CA ILE A 31 13.62 -0.07 18.86
C ILE A 31 12.28 -0.79 18.98
N LEU A 32 11.51 -0.48 20.03
CA LEU A 32 10.20 -1.10 20.28
C LEU A 32 9.15 -0.66 19.25
N TYR A 33 9.21 0.59 18.78
CA TYR A 33 8.36 1.09 17.69
C TYR A 33 8.58 0.29 16.41
N TRP A 34 9.83 0.14 15.97
CA TRP A 34 10.16 -0.60 14.75
C TRP A 34 9.87 -2.10 14.90
N PHE A 35 10.09 -2.66 16.10
CA PHE A 35 9.73 -4.04 16.39
C PHE A 35 8.21 -4.27 16.32
N ALA A 36 7.42 -3.35 16.86
CA ALA A 36 5.96 -3.37 16.74
C ALA A 36 5.50 -3.26 15.28
N GLN A 37 6.22 -2.47 14.48
CA GLN A 37 5.96 -2.33 13.05
C GLN A 37 6.18 -3.67 12.31
N ILE A 38 7.24 -4.41 12.63
CA ILE A 38 7.48 -5.75 12.07
C ILE A 38 6.31 -6.68 12.38
N ILE A 39 5.89 -6.74 13.65
CA ILE A 39 4.75 -7.57 14.07
C ILE A 39 3.46 -7.15 13.36
N GLY A 40 3.20 -5.84 13.29
CA GLY A 40 2.03 -5.29 12.62
C GLY A 40 1.99 -5.61 11.12
N ALA A 41 3.14 -5.58 10.45
CA ALA A 41 3.27 -5.96 9.05
C ALA A 41 2.95 -7.45 8.84
N PHE A 42 3.49 -8.35 9.68
CA PHE A 42 3.20 -9.78 9.61
C PHE A 42 1.71 -10.08 9.82
N LEU A 43 1.10 -9.50 10.87
CA LEU A 43 -0.32 -9.73 11.19
C LEU A 43 -1.23 -9.18 10.11
N SER A 44 -0.96 -7.97 9.62
CA SER A 44 -1.78 -7.33 8.59
C SER A 44 -1.65 -8.08 7.25
N GLY A 45 -0.45 -8.56 6.92
CA GLY A 45 -0.21 -9.30 5.68
C GLY A 45 -0.98 -10.61 5.67
N TYR A 46 -0.83 -11.39 6.74
CA TYR A 46 -1.55 -12.65 6.86
C TYR A 46 -3.08 -12.44 6.87
N SER A 47 -3.57 -11.41 7.56
CA SER A 47 -5.00 -11.12 7.66
C SER A 47 -5.62 -10.73 6.32
N LEU A 48 -4.91 -9.97 5.49
CA LEU A 48 -5.39 -9.52 4.18
C LEU A 48 -5.20 -10.59 3.08
N ASP A 49 -4.32 -11.56 3.29
CA ASP A 49 -4.04 -12.65 2.33
C ASP A 49 -4.87 -13.92 2.56
N VAL A 50 -5.79 -13.94 3.54
CA VAL A 50 -6.67 -15.09 3.78
C VAL A 50 -7.53 -15.39 2.54
N GLN A 51 -7.20 -16.45 1.80
CA GLN A 51 -7.88 -16.84 0.56
C GLN A 51 -9.32 -17.35 0.76
N ARG A 52 -9.75 -17.56 2.01
CA ARG A 52 -11.11 -18.03 2.33
C ARG A 52 -12.20 -17.01 1.95
N TYR A 53 -11.87 -15.73 1.85
CA TYR A 53 -12.84 -14.65 1.62
C TYR A 53 -12.59 -13.95 0.27
N SER A 54 -13.69 -13.46 -0.33
CA SER A 54 -13.63 -12.71 -1.58
C SER A 54 -12.78 -11.43 -1.43
N ARG A 55 -12.22 -10.93 -2.53
CA ARG A 55 -11.35 -9.74 -2.54
C ARG A 55 -12.14 -8.53 -2.03
N ALA A 56 -13.39 -8.36 -2.46
CA ALA A 56 -14.25 -7.27 -1.99
C ALA A 56 -14.53 -7.35 -0.48
N THR A 57 -14.76 -8.55 0.06
CA THR A 57 -15.01 -8.74 1.50
C THR A 57 -13.78 -8.37 2.33
N ARG A 58 -12.59 -8.80 1.90
CA ARG A 58 -11.33 -8.45 2.55
C ARG A 58 -11.04 -6.97 2.52
N ALA A 59 -11.33 -6.30 1.40
CA ALA A 59 -11.17 -4.87 1.27
C ALA A 59 -12.03 -4.08 2.26
N ARG A 60 -13.30 -4.47 2.38
CA ARG A 60 -14.25 -3.85 3.31
C ARG A 60 -13.86 -4.11 4.76
N ALA A 61 -13.51 -5.35 5.10
CA ALA A 61 -13.04 -5.72 6.44
C ALA A 61 -11.76 -4.95 6.81
N GLY A 62 -10.79 -4.85 5.90
CA GLY A 62 -9.55 -4.09 6.09
C GLY A 62 -9.82 -2.60 6.32
N LEU A 63 -10.75 -2.01 5.57
CA LEU A 63 -11.14 -0.61 5.76
C LEU A 63 -11.81 -0.37 7.12
N ILE A 64 -12.73 -1.24 7.53
CA ILE A 64 -13.41 -1.15 8.83
C ILE A 64 -12.38 -1.31 9.96
N LEU A 65 -11.49 -2.29 9.87
CA LEU A 65 -10.42 -2.52 10.84
C LEU A 65 -9.51 -1.30 10.95
N LEU A 66 -9.07 -0.74 9.83
CA LEU A 66 -8.27 0.49 9.80
C LEU A 66 -8.99 1.65 10.47
N LEU A 67 -10.27 1.84 10.19
CA LEU A 67 -11.06 2.92 10.78
C LEU A 67 -11.16 2.75 12.29
N LEU A 68 -11.49 1.55 12.77
CA LEU A 68 -11.55 1.24 14.20
C LEU A 68 -10.19 1.46 14.89
N LEU A 69 -9.10 0.97 14.30
CA LEU A 69 -7.75 1.18 14.84
C LEU A 69 -7.35 2.65 14.83
N THR A 70 -7.73 3.40 13.81
CA THR A 70 -7.48 4.85 13.73
C THR A 70 -8.13 5.56 14.91
N PHE A 71 -9.43 5.33 15.14
CA PHE A 71 -10.13 5.98 16.24
C PHE A 71 -9.68 5.47 17.62
N ALA A 72 -9.37 4.19 17.77
CA ALA A 72 -8.92 3.63 19.04
C ALA A 72 -7.51 4.15 19.43
N ILE A 73 -6.54 4.06 18.52
CA ILE A 73 -5.14 4.40 18.82
C ILE A 73 -4.95 5.91 18.88
N TRP A 74 -5.51 6.66 17.92
CA TRP A 74 -5.43 8.12 17.97
C TRP A 74 -6.35 8.71 19.05
N GLY A 75 -7.49 8.09 19.36
CA GLY A 75 -8.30 8.48 20.52
C GLY A 75 -7.57 8.28 21.86
N ALA A 76 -6.89 7.15 22.04
CA ALA A 76 -5.99 6.93 23.18
C ALA A 76 -4.82 7.94 23.18
N GLY A 77 -4.28 8.25 22.00
CA GLY A 77 -3.28 9.28 21.78
C GLY A 77 -3.71 10.68 22.22
N TYR A 78 -4.96 11.05 21.94
CA TYR A 78 -5.55 12.31 22.37
C TYR A 78 -5.70 12.37 23.89
N ALA A 79 -6.18 11.28 24.51
CA ALA A 79 -6.29 11.18 25.96
C ALA A 79 -4.91 11.35 26.63
N TRP A 80 -3.86 10.75 26.07
CA TRP A 80 -2.50 10.94 26.55
C TRP A 80 -1.98 12.35 26.29
N GLN A 81 -2.20 12.92 25.11
CA GLN A 81 -1.75 14.28 24.76
C GLN A 81 -2.31 15.34 25.71
N MET A 82 -3.53 15.14 26.24
CA MET A 82 -4.13 16.02 27.24
C MET A 82 -3.47 15.94 28.63
N THR A 83 -2.78 14.85 28.92
CA THR A 83 -2.08 14.66 30.21
C THR A 83 -0.65 15.19 30.19
N VAL A 84 -0.08 15.43 29.00
CA VAL A 84 1.32 15.82 28.84
C VAL A 84 1.47 17.28 28.36
N PRO A 85 2.56 17.96 28.73
CA PRO A 85 2.78 19.36 28.37
C PRO A 85 3.08 19.56 26.88
N ASP A 86 2.44 20.55 26.24
CA ASP A 86 2.67 20.85 24.81
C ASP A 86 4.05 21.52 24.56
N ARG A 87 4.39 21.73 23.29
CA ARG A 87 5.66 22.29 22.79
C ARG A 87 6.09 23.59 23.47
N ASN A 88 5.13 24.43 23.85
CA ASN A 88 5.40 25.69 24.56
C ASN A 88 6.13 25.49 25.90
N ILE A 89 6.02 24.30 26.49
CA ILE A 89 6.66 23.93 27.74
C ILE A 89 7.86 23.01 27.47
N THR A 90 7.70 21.99 26.63
CA THR A 90 8.74 20.98 26.34
C THR A 90 9.86 21.49 25.44
N GLY A 91 9.61 22.52 24.63
CA GLY A 91 10.59 23.16 23.74
C GLY A 91 11.54 24.14 24.43
N LYS A 92 11.39 24.38 25.74
CA LYS A 92 12.29 25.28 26.49
C LYS A 92 13.67 24.63 26.66
N PRO A 93 14.79 25.38 26.51
CA PRO A 93 16.15 24.83 26.57
C PRO A 93 16.49 24.05 27.85
N ASN A 94 15.82 24.38 28.96
CA ASN A 94 16.06 23.79 30.28
C ASN A 94 14.90 22.91 30.78
N TYR A 95 14.05 22.40 29.88
CA TYR A 95 12.97 21.51 30.27
C TYR A 95 13.53 20.16 30.79
N GLN A 96 13.41 19.93 32.10
CA GLN A 96 13.86 18.70 32.76
C GLN A 96 12.78 17.64 32.94
N GLY A 97 11.52 17.91 32.55
CA GLY A 97 10.39 16.98 32.70
C GLY A 97 10.38 15.86 31.65
N LYS A 98 11.55 15.41 31.19
CA LYS A 98 11.66 14.29 30.24
C LYS A 98 11.69 12.99 31.01
N MET A 99 10.71 12.13 30.72
CA MET A 99 10.53 10.84 31.37
C MET A 99 11.66 9.87 31.03
N ASP A 100 12.06 9.15 32.05
CA ASP A 100 12.97 8.04 32.02
C ASP A 100 12.21 6.71 32.09
N TRP A 101 12.83 5.60 31.69
CA TRP A 101 12.20 4.27 31.75
C TRP A 101 11.92 3.78 33.18
N LYS A 102 12.49 4.46 34.19
CA LYS A 102 12.28 4.16 35.61
C LYS A 102 11.16 5.01 36.22
N ASP A 103 10.68 6.02 35.51
CA ASP A 103 9.71 6.96 36.05
C ASP A 103 8.30 6.39 36.00
N GLU A 104 7.49 6.76 36.99
CA GLU A 104 6.08 6.41 37.03
C GLU A 104 5.35 7.04 35.83
N GLY A 105 4.54 6.24 35.13
CA GLY A 105 3.82 6.67 33.92
C GLY A 105 4.54 6.40 32.59
N TYR A 106 5.84 6.02 32.61
CA TYR A 106 6.57 5.64 31.39
C TYR A 106 5.87 4.53 30.59
N ALA A 107 5.35 3.51 31.29
CA ALA A 107 4.72 2.35 30.67
C ALA A 107 3.52 2.75 29.78
N GLN A 108 2.73 3.75 30.18
CA GLN A 108 1.60 4.24 29.39
C GLN A 108 2.08 4.91 28.09
N GLY A 109 3.08 5.79 28.20
CA GLY A 109 3.67 6.46 27.04
C GLY A 109 4.35 5.48 26.08
N LEU A 110 5.05 4.47 26.62
CA LEU A 110 5.65 3.40 25.83
C LEU A 110 4.60 2.55 25.10
N ALA A 111 3.55 2.11 25.80
CA ALA A 111 2.49 1.29 25.20
C ALA A 111 1.80 2.04 24.05
N MET A 112 1.52 3.33 24.23
CA MET A 112 0.99 4.18 23.17
C MET A 112 1.97 4.30 21.99
N TYR A 113 3.26 4.49 22.26
CA TYR A 113 4.27 4.61 21.21
C TYR A 113 4.44 3.32 20.39
N ILE A 114 4.37 2.17 21.05
CA ILE A 114 4.32 0.84 20.42
C ILE A 114 3.05 0.71 19.56
N ALA A 115 1.90 1.14 20.08
CA ALA A 115 0.64 1.09 19.33
C ALA A 115 0.68 1.96 18.07
N TYR A 116 1.36 3.11 18.10
CA TYR A 116 1.61 3.92 16.90
C TYR A 116 2.46 3.18 15.86
N GLY A 117 3.53 2.50 16.27
CA GLY A 117 4.37 1.71 15.36
C GLY A 117 3.62 0.54 14.73
N PHE A 118 2.79 -0.14 15.52
CA PHE A 118 1.89 -1.18 15.02
C PHE A 118 0.90 -0.61 13.99
N TYR A 119 0.21 0.48 14.34
CA TYR A 119 -0.78 1.14 13.47
C TYR A 119 -0.19 1.58 12.13
N ASP A 120 1.01 2.14 12.16
CA ASP A 120 1.73 2.56 10.97
C ASP A 120 1.96 1.39 9.99
N ALA A 121 2.36 0.23 10.50
CA ALA A 121 2.48 -0.98 9.69
C ALA A 121 1.14 -1.39 9.05
N VAL A 122 0.07 -1.40 9.86
CA VAL A 122 -1.28 -1.76 9.39
C VAL A 122 -1.75 -0.78 8.31
N TRP A 123 -1.55 0.52 8.53
CA TRP A 123 -1.89 1.57 7.58
C TRP A 123 -1.16 1.39 6.26
N GLN A 124 0.17 1.31 6.30
CA GLN A 124 0.97 1.19 5.09
C GLN A 124 0.62 -0.07 4.31
N LEU A 125 0.54 -1.22 4.97
CA LEU A 125 0.27 -2.47 4.29
C LEU A 125 -1.16 -2.54 3.72
N SER A 126 -2.14 -2.00 4.43
CA SER A 126 -3.52 -1.92 3.91
C SER A 126 -3.60 -1.04 2.67
N VAL A 127 -2.88 0.09 2.64
CA VAL A 127 -2.82 0.95 1.45
C VAL A 127 -2.17 0.22 0.27
N TYR A 128 -1.08 -0.51 0.50
CA TYR A 128 -0.48 -1.36 -0.53
C TYR A 128 -1.44 -2.43 -1.04
N TRP A 129 -2.16 -3.08 -0.13
CA TRP A 129 -3.12 -4.11 -0.48
C TRP A 129 -4.28 -3.53 -1.29
N PHE A 130 -4.84 -2.38 -0.92
CA PHE A 130 -5.89 -1.71 -1.69
C PHE A 130 -5.42 -1.33 -3.10
N MET A 131 -4.18 -0.85 -3.25
CA MET A 131 -3.61 -0.56 -4.57
C MET A 131 -3.44 -1.82 -5.42
N GLY A 132 -2.92 -2.90 -4.83
CA GLY A 132 -2.80 -4.18 -5.52
C GLY A 132 -4.15 -4.81 -5.86
N ALA A 133 -5.20 -4.53 -5.08
CA ALA A 133 -6.54 -5.02 -5.34
C ALA A 133 -7.23 -4.34 -6.54
N LEU A 134 -6.79 -3.14 -6.94
CA LEU A 134 -7.39 -2.33 -8.00
C LEU A 134 -6.97 -2.71 -9.43
N SER A 135 -5.88 -3.46 -9.60
CA SER A 135 -5.33 -3.84 -10.91
C SER A 135 -4.76 -5.25 -10.86
N ASN A 136 -5.06 -6.08 -11.85
CA ASN A 136 -4.42 -7.39 -12.00
C ASN A 136 -3.13 -7.30 -12.83
N SER A 137 -2.88 -6.18 -13.52
CA SER A 137 -1.62 -5.90 -14.21
C SER A 137 -0.52 -5.43 -13.26
N GLY A 138 0.63 -6.11 -13.27
CA GLY A 138 1.81 -5.68 -12.51
C GLY A 138 2.37 -4.31 -12.92
N ARG A 139 2.22 -3.91 -14.19
CA ARG A 139 2.72 -2.63 -14.70
C ARG A 139 1.90 -1.43 -14.18
N LYS A 140 0.57 -1.52 -14.21
CA LYS A 140 -0.31 -0.50 -13.60
C LYS A 140 -0.06 -0.40 -12.09
N THR A 141 0.07 -1.54 -11.40
CA THR A 141 0.37 -1.59 -9.97
C THR A 141 1.73 -0.96 -9.63
N ALA A 142 2.75 -1.14 -10.46
CA ALA A 142 4.06 -0.49 -10.29
C ALA A 142 3.96 1.04 -10.40
N ASN A 143 3.19 1.54 -11.36
CA ASN A 143 2.94 2.99 -11.49
C ASN A 143 2.19 3.54 -10.26
N PHE A 144 1.17 2.84 -9.76
CA PHE A 144 0.47 3.22 -8.53
C PHE A 144 1.39 3.26 -7.31
N ALA A 145 2.31 2.29 -7.18
CA ALA A 145 3.30 2.28 -6.11
C ALA A 145 4.24 3.50 -6.18
N GLY A 146 4.66 3.90 -7.39
CA GLY A 146 5.45 5.10 -7.63
C GLY A 146 4.69 6.37 -7.22
N PHE A 147 3.46 6.53 -7.68
CA PHE A 147 2.58 7.66 -7.29
C PHE A 147 2.35 7.71 -5.79
N TYR A 148 2.12 6.56 -5.15
CA TYR A 148 1.96 6.46 -3.70
C TYR A 148 3.19 7.01 -2.97
N LYS A 149 4.40 6.56 -3.34
CA LYS A 149 5.64 7.05 -2.73
C LYS A 149 5.89 8.53 -2.98
N GLY A 150 5.58 9.03 -4.18
CA GLY A 150 5.71 10.46 -4.50
C GLY A 150 4.83 11.34 -3.61
N ILE A 151 3.53 11.02 -3.51
CA ILE A 151 2.56 11.76 -2.70
C ILE A 151 2.86 11.61 -1.19
N GLN A 152 3.26 10.40 -0.76
CA GLN A 152 3.68 10.13 0.62
C GLN A 152 4.87 11.02 1.02
N SER A 153 5.88 11.12 0.16
CA SER A 153 7.06 11.97 0.40
C SER A 153 6.70 13.45 0.46
N ALA A 154 5.77 13.91 -0.40
CA ALA A 154 5.27 15.29 -0.34
C ALA A 154 4.55 15.60 0.98
N GLY A 155 3.68 14.69 1.44
CA GLY A 155 3.02 14.81 2.76
C GLY A 155 4.03 14.85 3.91
N ALA A 156 5.02 13.96 3.89
CA ALA A 156 6.08 13.95 4.89
C ALA A 156 6.87 15.27 4.90
N ALA A 157 7.26 15.79 3.73
CA ALA A 157 8.01 17.05 3.62
C ALA A 157 7.25 18.23 4.25
N ILE A 158 5.94 18.33 4.02
CA ILE A 158 5.10 19.37 4.61
C ILE A 158 5.01 19.19 6.13
N SER A 159 4.79 17.97 6.60
CA SER A 159 4.69 17.70 8.04
C SER A 159 5.99 18.04 8.77
N TRP A 160 7.15 17.68 8.20
CA TRP A 160 8.46 18.02 8.77
C TRP A 160 8.69 19.53 8.76
N ARG A 161 8.20 20.23 7.73
CA ARG A 161 8.27 21.68 7.69
C ARG A 161 7.40 22.34 8.77
N ILE A 162 6.19 21.83 9.02
CA ILE A 162 5.33 22.30 10.11
C ILE A 162 6.03 22.12 11.45
N ASP A 163 6.66 20.97 11.67
CA ASP A 163 7.42 20.72 12.88
C ASP A 163 8.65 21.63 13.02
N ALA A 164 9.36 21.92 11.92
CA ALA A 164 10.50 22.84 11.91
C ALA A 164 10.11 24.32 12.14
N MET A 165 8.84 24.68 11.92
CA MET A 165 8.29 26.01 12.23
C MET A 165 7.81 26.13 13.68
N ASP A 166 8.12 25.15 14.53
CA ASP A 166 7.78 25.12 15.95
C ASP A 166 6.28 25.21 16.27
N TYR A 167 5.42 24.70 15.38
CA TYR A 167 3.99 24.60 15.67
C TYR A 167 3.72 23.67 16.86
N PRO A 168 2.70 23.97 17.69
CA PRO A 168 2.33 23.15 18.83
C PRO A 168 2.04 21.69 18.45
N TYR A 169 2.41 20.74 19.31
CA TYR A 169 2.21 19.32 19.06
C TYR A 169 0.72 18.95 19.05
N SER A 170 -0.10 19.66 19.84
CA SER A 170 -1.56 19.55 19.77
C SER A 170 -2.13 19.85 18.37
N THR A 171 -1.58 20.86 17.70
CA THR A 171 -1.97 21.23 16.33
C THR A 171 -1.51 20.17 15.33
N GLN A 172 -0.26 19.70 15.45
CA GLN A 172 0.26 18.62 14.60
C GLN A 172 -0.57 17.33 14.76
N PHE A 173 -0.95 17.00 15.99
CA PHE A 173 -1.83 15.88 16.30
C PHE A 173 -3.20 16.05 15.64
N ALA A 174 -3.84 17.20 15.80
CA ALA A 174 -5.17 17.47 15.23
C ALA A 174 -5.16 17.37 13.70
N ILE A 175 -4.14 17.94 13.04
CA ILE A 175 -3.97 17.82 11.58
C ILE A 175 -3.80 16.36 11.18
N THR A 176 -2.95 15.62 11.90
CA THR A 176 -2.69 14.21 11.60
C THR A 176 -3.95 13.37 11.74
N TRP A 177 -4.69 13.53 12.84
CA TRP A 177 -5.91 12.76 13.08
C TRP A 177 -7.01 13.12 12.07
N ALA A 178 -7.17 14.41 11.74
CA ALA A 178 -8.09 14.87 10.71
C ALA A 178 -7.73 14.33 9.32
N LEU A 179 -6.44 14.31 8.95
CA LEU A 179 -5.98 13.73 7.69
C LEU A 179 -6.20 12.23 7.63
N LEU A 180 -5.93 11.49 8.72
CA LEU A 180 -6.16 10.05 8.77
C LEU A 180 -7.65 9.72 8.64
N ALA A 181 -8.48 10.28 9.52
CA ALA A 181 -9.93 10.06 9.52
C ALA A 181 -10.58 10.55 8.22
N GLY A 182 -10.28 11.78 7.81
CA GLY A 182 -10.80 12.38 6.58
C GLY A 182 -10.40 11.58 5.34
N SER A 183 -9.16 11.09 5.29
CA SER A 183 -8.71 10.30 4.14
C SER A 183 -9.33 8.90 4.07
N LEU A 184 -9.72 8.31 5.21
CA LEU A 184 -10.50 7.06 5.25
C LEU A 184 -11.93 7.28 4.77
N VAL A 185 -12.58 8.37 5.19
CA VAL A 185 -13.93 8.72 4.73
C VAL A 185 -13.94 8.95 3.22
N ILE A 186 -12.97 9.70 2.69
CA ILE A 186 -12.84 9.95 1.25
C ILE A 186 -12.49 8.66 0.48
N ALA A 187 -11.67 7.78 1.06
CA ALA A 187 -11.31 6.51 0.42
C ALA A 187 -12.44 5.48 0.46
N SER A 188 -13.38 5.58 1.41
CA SER A 188 -14.45 4.62 1.57
C SER A 188 -15.28 4.39 0.28
N PRO A 189 -15.86 5.40 -0.42
CA PRO A 189 -16.61 5.15 -1.64
C PRO A 189 -15.76 4.49 -2.73
N VAL A 190 -14.47 4.85 -2.83
CA VAL A 190 -13.56 4.25 -3.81
C VAL A 190 -13.37 2.76 -3.52
N ILE A 191 -13.11 2.39 -2.26
CA ILE A 191 -12.91 1.00 -1.85
C ILE A 191 -14.21 0.18 -2.05
N PHE A 192 -15.37 0.75 -1.72
CA PHE A 192 -16.65 0.06 -1.88
C PHE A 192 -17.11 -0.11 -3.34
N MET A 193 -16.80 0.85 -4.21
CA MET A 193 -17.26 0.84 -5.61
C MET A 193 -16.26 0.24 -6.59
N LYS A 194 -14.95 0.47 -6.39
CA LYS A 194 -13.91 0.06 -7.35
C LYS A 194 -13.31 -1.31 -7.07
N ILE A 195 -13.38 -1.83 -5.84
CA ILE A 195 -12.82 -3.15 -5.54
C ILE A 195 -13.89 -4.22 -5.80
N GLN A 196 -13.79 -4.83 -6.99
CA GLN A 196 -14.62 -5.96 -7.41
C GLN A 196 -13.81 -7.27 -7.31
N ASP A 197 -14.52 -8.40 -7.29
CA ASP A 197 -13.88 -9.72 -7.15
C ASP A 197 -13.13 -10.16 -8.42
N ALA A 198 -13.44 -9.56 -9.57
CA ALA A 198 -12.66 -9.58 -10.79
C ALA A 198 -12.70 -8.18 -11.43
N THR A 199 -11.54 -7.60 -11.76
CA THR A 199 -11.50 -6.49 -12.72
C THR A 199 -11.61 -7.09 -14.11
N ASP A 200 -12.44 -6.49 -14.96
CA ASP A 200 -12.57 -6.95 -16.34
C ASP A 200 -11.20 -6.79 -17.02
N ILE A 201 -10.76 -7.81 -17.76
CA ILE A 201 -9.41 -7.82 -18.35
C ILE A 201 -9.26 -6.63 -19.32
N ASP A 202 -10.37 -6.21 -19.91
CA ASP A 202 -10.47 -5.08 -20.82
C ASP A 202 -10.15 -3.75 -20.13
N ASP A 203 -10.54 -3.55 -18.86
CA ASP A 203 -10.21 -2.34 -18.07
C ASP A 203 -8.71 -2.28 -17.73
N ASP A 204 -8.05 -3.44 -17.59
CA ASP A 204 -6.59 -3.49 -17.37
C ASP A 204 -5.80 -3.28 -18.67
N LEU A 205 -6.41 -3.49 -19.84
CA LEU A 205 -5.81 -3.25 -21.16
C LEU A 205 -5.97 -1.80 -21.64
N VAL A 206 -7.08 -1.12 -21.30
CA VAL A 206 -7.29 0.30 -21.63
C VAL A 206 -6.16 1.15 -21.01
N ASP A 207 -5.54 1.99 -21.84
CA ASP A 207 -4.42 2.90 -21.53
C ASP A 207 -3.07 2.23 -21.16
N THR A 208 -2.86 0.98 -21.56
CA THR A 208 -1.56 0.32 -21.44
C THR A 208 -1.15 -0.39 -22.73
N ASP A 209 0.13 -0.36 -23.08
CA ASP A 209 0.70 -1.13 -24.20
C ASP A 209 0.73 -2.66 -23.94
N LEU A 210 -0.13 -3.18 -23.05
CA LEU A 210 -0.16 -4.58 -22.65
C LEU A 210 -1.05 -5.38 -23.60
N ASN A 211 -0.61 -6.58 -23.95
CA ASN A 211 -1.45 -7.53 -24.69
C ASN A 211 -2.12 -8.50 -23.70
N TYR A 212 -3.19 -9.20 -24.11
CA TYR A 212 -3.87 -10.20 -23.26
C TYR A 212 -2.90 -11.25 -22.68
N ALA A 213 -1.81 -11.56 -23.40
CA ALA A 213 -0.77 -12.48 -22.95
C ALA A 213 0.05 -11.98 -21.74
N ASP A 214 0.10 -10.67 -21.50
CA ASP A 214 0.88 -10.07 -20.40
C ASP A 214 0.06 -9.97 -19.09
N VAL A 215 -1.27 -10.11 -19.18
CA VAL A 215 -2.21 -9.92 -18.06
C VAL A 215 -2.95 -11.19 -17.68
N MET A 216 -3.03 -12.18 -18.58
CA MET A 216 -3.62 -13.48 -18.28
C MET A 216 -2.69 -14.32 -17.39
N PRO A 217 -3.20 -15.03 -16.37
CA PRO A 217 -2.39 -15.98 -15.63
C PRO A 217 -1.88 -17.06 -16.59
N GLN A 218 -0.59 -17.40 -16.54
CA GLN A 218 0.05 -18.32 -17.50
C GLN A 218 -0.68 -19.65 -17.64
N ALA A 219 -1.37 -20.13 -16.60
CA ALA A 219 -2.19 -21.33 -16.65
C ALA A 219 -3.33 -21.26 -17.70
N LEU A 220 -3.97 -20.10 -17.87
CA LEU A 220 -5.02 -19.89 -18.88
C LEU A 220 -4.42 -19.78 -20.29
N ILE A 221 -3.21 -19.23 -20.43
CA ILE A 221 -2.50 -19.15 -21.72
C ILE A 221 -2.09 -20.55 -22.18
N ILE A 222 -1.61 -21.39 -21.26
CA ILE A 222 -1.25 -22.79 -21.53
C ILE A 222 -2.49 -23.58 -21.95
N ASP A 223 -3.61 -23.46 -21.22
CA ASP A 223 -4.85 -24.17 -21.60
C ASP A 223 -5.40 -23.69 -22.95
N LYS A 224 -5.37 -22.38 -23.23
CA LYS A 224 -5.81 -21.85 -24.53
C LYS A 224 -4.88 -22.31 -25.65
N ASN A 225 -3.57 -22.29 -25.44
CA ASN A 225 -2.59 -22.81 -26.40
C ASN A 225 -2.76 -24.33 -26.60
N ASP A 226 -3.02 -25.10 -25.55
CA ASP A 226 -3.32 -26.53 -25.65
C ASP A 226 -4.62 -26.79 -26.40
N GLN A 227 -5.65 -25.97 -26.21
CA GLN A 227 -6.89 -26.03 -27.00
C GLN A 227 -6.66 -25.66 -28.47
N PHE A 228 -5.87 -24.61 -28.75
CA PHE A 228 -5.47 -24.26 -30.12
C PHE A 228 -4.65 -25.36 -30.79
N LEU A 229 -3.70 -25.97 -30.06
CA LEU A 229 -2.91 -27.10 -30.55
C LEU A 229 -3.80 -28.33 -30.79
N ARG A 230 -4.77 -28.61 -29.92
CA ARG A 230 -5.76 -29.68 -30.10
C ARG A 230 -6.67 -29.44 -31.31
N GLN A 231 -7.14 -28.22 -31.52
CA GLN A 231 -7.92 -27.85 -32.71
C GLN A 231 -7.08 -27.94 -33.99
N GLY A 232 -5.82 -27.47 -33.96
CA GLY A 232 -4.88 -27.62 -35.07
C GLY A 232 -4.60 -29.09 -35.40
N TYR A 233 -4.51 -29.95 -34.38
CA TYR A 233 -4.36 -31.39 -34.56
C TYR A 233 -5.61 -32.04 -35.14
N GLN A 234 -6.81 -31.67 -34.67
CA GLN A 234 -8.08 -32.18 -35.21
C GLN A 234 -8.32 -31.75 -36.66
N ASN A 235 -7.97 -30.50 -37.01
CA ASN A 235 -8.10 -30.00 -38.38
C ASN A 235 -7.09 -30.67 -39.35
N ASN A 236 -5.89 -30.99 -38.88
CA ASN A 236 -4.92 -31.78 -39.65
C ASN A 236 -5.25 -33.28 -39.71
N ALA A 237 -6.03 -33.82 -38.76
CA ALA A 237 -6.50 -35.21 -38.81
C ALA A 237 -7.68 -35.40 -39.78
N ALA A 238 -8.40 -34.33 -40.14
CA ALA A 238 -9.49 -34.36 -41.13
C ALA A 238 -9.00 -34.40 -42.59
N TYR A 239 -7.72 -34.11 -42.85
CA TYR A 239 -7.07 -34.28 -44.14
C TYR A 239 -5.83 -35.18 -43.96
N PRO A 240 -5.90 -36.49 -44.26
CA PRO A 240 -4.70 -37.31 -44.25
C PRO A 240 -3.73 -36.73 -45.29
N ARG A 241 -2.55 -36.28 -44.84
CA ARG A 241 -1.47 -35.89 -45.75
C ARG A 241 -1.18 -37.07 -46.67
N ASN A 242 -1.35 -36.88 -47.97
CA ASN A 242 -0.74 -37.77 -48.95
C ASN A 242 0.79 -37.75 -48.71
N PRO A 243 1.45 -38.91 -48.63
CA PRO A 243 2.89 -38.94 -48.55
C PRO A 243 3.47 -38.50 -49.91
N CYS A 244 4.48 -37.64 -49.86
CA CYS A 244 5.22 -37.02 -50.96
C CYS A 244 4.62 -35.71 -51.49
N ASP A 245 5.09 -34.60 -50.92
CA ASP A 245 5.82 -33.65 -51.78
C ASP A 245 6.91 -32.95 -50.94
N SER A 246 8.14 -33.02 -51.42
CA SER A 246 9.30 -32.39 -50.80
C SER A 246 9.35 -30.94 -51.25
N ASN A 247 8.87 -30.01 -50.41
CA ASN A 247 9.35 -28.64 -50.40
C ASN A 247 9.15 -28.07 -48.99
N ALA A 248 10.27 -27.84 -48.32
CA ALA A 248 10.32 -27.20 -47.02
C ALA A 248 10.16 -25.69 -47.22
N ASP A 249 8.93 -25.17 -47.16
CA ASP A 249 8.72 -23.71 -47.08
C ASP A 249 7.48 -23.25 -46.30
N ASP A 250 6.54 -24.12 -45.90
CA ASP A 250 5.28 -23.64 -45.28
C ASP A 250 5.20 -23.92 -43.77
N ILE A 251 5.95 -23.14 -42.99
CA ILE A 251 5.59 -22.81 -41.59
C ILE A 251 5.80 -21.29 -41.39
N GLU A 252 5.00 -20.47 -42.07
CA GLU A 252 4.89 -19.05 -41.72
C GLU A 252 3.61 -18.78 -40.93
N LEU A 253 3.79 -18.22 -39.74
CA LEU A 253 2.73 -17.86 -38.79
C LEU A 253 1.93 -16.64 -39.29
N PRO A 254 0.57 -16.65 -39.25
CA PRO A 254 -0.27 -15.60 -39.84
C PRO A 254 -0.17 -14.20 -39.21
N HIS A 255 0.52 -14.03 -38.07
CA HIS A 255 0.54 -12.77 -37.32
C HIS A 255 1.68 -11.81 -37.73
N LEU A 256 2.51 -12.16 -38.72
CA LEU A 256 3.63 -11.31 -39.18
C LEU A 256 3.33 -10.50 -40.45
N ARG A 257 2.08 -10.49 -40.95
CA ARG A 257 1.74 -9.80 -42.21
C ARG A 257 1.56 -8.27 -42.08
N HIS A 258 1.51 -7.70 -40.87
CA HIS A 258 1.21 -6.26 -40.71
C HIS A 258 2.40 -5.30 -40.73
N GLU A 259 3.64 -5.75 -40.93
CA GLU A 259 4.83 -4.88 -40.84
C GLU A 259 5.71 -4.85 -42.10
N LYS A 260 5.12 -5.04 -43.31
CA LYS A 260 5.88 -4.95 -44.58
C LYS A 260 5.45 -3.86 -45.56
N ASN A 261 4.52 -2.98 -45.19
CA ASN A 261 4.06 -1.88 -46.07
C ASN A 261 4.39 -0.47 -45.55
N SER A 262 5.52 -0.29 -44.86
CA SER A 262 6.02 1.05 -44.53
C SER A 262 7.53 1.04 -44.34
N LYS A 263 8.28 0.93 -45.43
CA LYS A 263 9.54 1.66 -45.70
C LYS A 263 10.09 1.21 -47.06
N ASP A 264 10.64 2.19 -47.77
CA ASP A 264 11.42 2.12 -49.02
C ASP A 264 10.64 2.38 -50.34
N THR A 265 10.54 3.68 -50.66
CA THR A 265 10.91 4.37 -51.94
C THR A 265 10.47 3.74 -53.28
N VAL A 266 9.77 4.45 -54.17
CA VAL A 266 10.13 5.74 -54.84
C VAL A 266 8.96 6.71 -54.90
#